data_AF-W4H0T6-F1
#
_entry.id   AF-W4H0T6-F1
#
_cell.length_a   1.000
_cell.length_b   1.000
_cell.length_c   1.000
_cell.angle_alpha   90.00
_cell.angle_beta   90.00
_cell.angle_gamma   90.00
#
_symmetry.space_group_name_H-M   'P 1'
#
loop_
_entity.id
_entity.type
_entity.pdbx_description
1 polymer ?
#
loop_
_entity_poly.entity_id
_entity_poly.type
_entity_poly.pdbx_seq_one_letter_code
_entity_poly.pdbx_strand_id
1 'polypeptide(L)'
;MAAHCVVWWNKHQHVLVVVACSTSIGSLESGYVSRWHALCELLWYTVKAARRTTGKWTKLSGPDANSPARREGTILQVIGDIAYIYGGLTNNTMFTDTWKFDLLHLEWTRLVTTVSPGYRFDHVGTTHGTDVYVFGGSVSNTSRLQSGTLSQMNDMWKLDSLIDQWVQITPPSCIHRLPAPRTEAVAVPTGDAMVVFGGVVLPSSNESAADFNDIWQFRYDTETWREVVPKANTPLPLPRFSHTATTVTVHGVRHMIVLSGRHIIRDGWSVLADAWMLPLVLDDNDEAPTWILLSVSPVYNRLFGGAVSVSSSLWMFGGFAFYSHSERDGLAYSDTVAADIASLMDNKVTLFYDYTSSDETTRSSPHARFHHAMAVWRDQVLVFGGKFLQSYGDLWLRNTTMFPTDPNPYQPRPNALSSVVFVFVSVFWLSSVVGYLCLFAIRICFPPFNFRVRMMPLPPLRHRGLSFDEITAFKLVPFVARKDGGGSDELCSICLADFEPRERLRELSCQHRYHPACIDTWLAKSQSCPLCKRHLASPKATTWAGRVARHRVTAAAPAQQTSTHTPR
;
A
#
# COMPACT_ATOMS: atom_id res chain seq x y z
N MET A 1 -55.58 -26.06 25.07
CA MET A 1 -54.74 -25.70 23.90
C MET A 1 -53.33 -25.49 24.40
N ALA A 2 -52.44 -26.47 24.24
CA ALA A 2 -51.03 -26.33 24.63
C ALA A 2 -50.23 -25.87 23.39
N ALA A 3 -49.58 -24.72 23.48
CA ALA A 3 -48.61 -24.28 22.48
C ALA A 3 -47.28 -24.98 22.75
N HIS A 4 -46.73 -25.69 21.76
CA HIS A 4 -45.38 -26.25 21.85
C HIS A 4 -44.38 -25.21 21.31
N CYS A 5 -43.56 -24.64 22.20
CA CYS A 5 -42.38 -23.87 21.81
C CYS A 5 -41.24 -24.85 21.48
N VAL A 6 -40.70 -24.77 20.27
CA VAL A 6 -39.40 -25.39 19.97
C VAL A 6 -38.33 -24.38 20.34
N VAL A 7 -37.58 -24.69 21.40
CA VAL A 7 -36.48 -23.87 21.90
C VAL A 7 -35.17 -24.51 21.44
N TRP A 8 -34.38 -23.78 20.66
CA TRP A 8 -33.07 -24.24 20.20
C TRP A 8 -31.96 -23.51 20.97
N TRP A 9 -31.04 -24.29 21.56
CA TRP A 9 -29.89 -23.78 22.33
C TRP A 9 -28.58 -24.18 21.65
N ASN A 10 -27.83 -23.18 21.16
CA ASN A 10 -26.49 -23.39 20.61
C ASN A 10 -25.43 -23.28 21.73
N LYS A 11 -24.80 -24.40 22.08
CA LYS A 11 -23.76 -24.47 23.12
C LYS A 11 -22.48 -23.65 22.82
N HIS A 12 -22.24 -23.24 21.57
CA HIS A 12 -21.02 -22.49 21.19
C HIS A 12 -21.18 -20.97 21.18
N GLN A 13 -22.41 -20.45 21.20
CA GLN A 13 -22.66 -19.01 21.00
C GLN A 13 -23.61 -18.39 22.05
N HIS A 14 -24.16 -19.16 22.99
CA HIS A 14 -25.05 -18.68 24.07
C HIS A 14 -26.26 -17.84 23.59
N VAL A 15 -26.84 -18.14 22.43
CA VAL A 15 -28.05 -17.46 21.92
C VAL A 15 -29.24 -18.42 21.92
N LEU A 16 -30.37 -17.94 22.46
CA LEU A 16 -31.66 -18.62 22.46
C LEU A 16 -32.51 -18.09 21.30
N VAL A 17 -32.96 -18.97 20.41
CA VAL A 17 -33.94 -18.64 19.38
C VAL A 17 -35.26 -19.31 19.74
N VAL A 18 -36.31 -18.52 19.94
CA VAL A 18 -37.67 -18.99 20.24
C VAL A 18 -38.56 -18.68 19.05
N VAL A 19 -39.10 -19.72 18.42
CA VAL A 19 -40.09 -19.60 17.34
C VAL A 19 -41.44 -20.03 17.90
N ALA A 20 -42.41 -19.11 17.96
CA ALA A 20 -43.78 -19.41 18.34
C ALA A 20 -44.57 -19.89 17.12
N CYS A 21 -45.21 -21.06 17.22
CA CYS A 21 -46.06 -21.59 16.16
C CYS A 21 -47.50 -21.72 16.68
N SER A 22 -48.45 -21.02 16.06
CA SER A 22 -49.88 -21.21 16.28
C SER A 22 -50.48 -21.87 15.04
N THR A 23 -50.69 -23.18 15.08
CA THR A 23 -51.85 -23.92 14.54
C THR A 23 -51.62 -25.43 14.65
N SER A 24 -52.69 -26.16 14.91
CA SER A 24 -52.73 -27.60 15.17
C SER A 24 -52.21 -28.42 13.99
N ILE A 25 -51.20 -29.28 14.23
CA ILE A 25 -50.73 -30.27 13.27
C ILE A 25 -50.99 -31.66 13.85
N GLY A 26 -51.98 -32.36 13.28
CA GLY A 26 -52.05 -33.81 13.32
C GLY A 26 -51.06 -34.39 12.31
N SER A 27 -50.31 -35.41 12.73
CA SER A 27 -49.48 -36.35 11.95
C SER A 27 -48.94 -35.85 10.60
N LEU A 28 -47.67 -35.46 10.55
CA LEU A 28 -46.99 -35.16 9.27
C LEU A 28 -45.68 -35.93 9.10
N GLU A 29 -45.55 -36.49 7.90
CA GLU A 29 -44.46 -37.27 7.33
C GLU A 29 -43.14 -36.48 7.19
N SER A 30 -42.04 -37.21 7.08
CA SER A 30 -40.64 -36.73 7.01
C SER A 30 -40.32 -35.72 5.90
N GLY A 31 -41.22 -35.52 4.93
CA GLY A 31 -41.02 -34.62 3.78
C GLY A 31 -41.16 -33.12 4.08
N TYR A 32 -41.81 -32.72 5.18
CA TYR A 32 -41.95 -31.30 5.52
C TYR A 32 -40.69 -30.72 6.20
N VAL A 33 -39.96 -31.51 6.98
CA VAL A 33 -38.78 -31.06 7.73
C VAL A 33 -37.65 -30.58 6.80
N SER A 34 -37.46 -31.22 5.65
CA SER A 34 -36.45 -30.80 4.67
C SER A 34 -36.79 -29.48 3.98
N ARG A 35 -38.08 -29.23 3.70
CA ARG A 35 -38.55 -27.94 3.15
C ARG A 35 -38.42 -26.80 4.15
N TRP A 36 -38.67 -27.08 5.43
CA TRP A 36 -38.44 -26.10 6.51
C TRP A 36 -36.96 -25.83 6.76
N HIS A 37 -36.08 -26.83 6.62
CA HIS A 37 -34.62 -26.60 6.62
C HIS A 37 -34.20 -25.67 5.48
N ALA A 38 -34.66 -25.91 4.25
CA ALA A 38 -34.35 -25.06 3.11
C ALA A 38 -34.90 -23.62 3.29
N LEU A 39 -36.11 -23.47 3.84
CA LEU A 39 -36.70 -22.17 4.15
C LEU A 39 -35.99 -21.44 5.28
N CYS A 40 -35.57 -22.15 6.33
CA CYS A 40 -34.79 -21.58 7.43
C CYS A 40 -33.37 -21.20 7.00
N GLU A 41 -32.73 -21.98 6.13
CA GLU A 41 -31.48 -21.61 5.46
C GLU A 41 -31.70 -20.36 4.61
N LEU A 42 -32.69 -20.34 3.71
CA LEU A 42 -33.05 -19.16 2.90
C LEU A 42 -33.35 -17.92 3.76
N LEU A 43 -34.06 -18.07 4.88
CA LEU A 43 -34.34 -16.99 5.83
C LEU A 43 -33.09 -16.54 6.60
N TRP A 44 -32.21 -17.47 6.98
CA TRP A 44 -30.93 -17.17 7.61
C TRP A 44 -29.97 -16.44 6.65
N TYR A 45 -29.91 -16.87 5.38
CA TYR A 45 -29.11 -16.24 4.33
C TYR A 45 -29.67 -14.87 3.93
N THR A 46 -30.98 -14.71 3.81
CA THR A 46 -31.60 -13.41 3.55
C THR A 46 -31.43 -12.45 4.71
N VAL A 47 -31.46 -12.91 5.97
CA VAL A 47 -31.14 -12.07 7.15
C VAL A 47 -29.64 -11.73 7.23
N LYS A 48 -28.73 -12.64 6.85
CA LYS A 48 -27.29 -12.32 6.70
C LYS A 48 -27.03 -11.32 5.58
N ALA A 49 -27.72 -11.44 4.44
CA ALA A 49 -27.63 -10.51 3.32
C ALA A 49 -28.25 -9.14 3.65
N ALA A 50 -29.40 -9.12 4.33
CA ALA A 50 -30.10 -7.89 4.72
C ALA A 50 -29.41 -7.12 5.86
N ARG A 51 -28.56 -7.77 6.67
CA ARG A 51 -27.73 -7.10 7.69
C ARG A 51 -26.48 -6.38 7.13
N ARG A 52 -26.19 -6.45 5.82
CA ARG A 52 -24.85 -6.15 5.28
C ARG A 52 -24.61 -4.78 4.64
N THR A 53 -25.51 -3.80 4.76
CA THR A 53 -25.30 -2.47 4.14
C THR A 53 -25.66 -1.28 5.04
N THR A 54 -25.37 -1.34 6.33
CA THR A 54 -25.56 -0.16 7.21
C THR A 54 -24.45 0.88 7.06
N GLY A 55 -23.27 0.50 6.54
CA GLY A 55 -22.10 1.36 6.36
C GLY A 55 -21.73 1.61 4.90
N LYS A 56 -20.98 2.69 4.65
CA LYS A 56 -20.50 3.09 3.30
C LYS A 56 -19.73 1.98 2.60
N TRP A 57 -18.81 1.37 3.34
CA TRP A 57 -17.94 0.29 2.91
C TRP A 57 -18.16 -0.93 3.80
N THR A 58 -18.05 -2.11 3.20
CA THR A 58 -18.10 -3.40 3.89
C THR A 58 -16.93 -4.26 3.41
N LYS A 59 -16.14 -4.77 4.34
CA LYS A 59 -15.06 -5.71 4.01
C LYS A 59 -15.66 -7.10 3.81
N LEU A 60 -15.50 -7.66 2.62
CA LEU A 60 -15.98 -9.01 2.28
C LEU A 60 -14.95 -10.09 2.61
N SER A 61 -13.67 -9.81 2.33
CA SER A 61 -12.57 -10.75 2.57
C SER A 61 -11.31 -10.01 3.00
N GLY A 62 -10.50 -10.66 3.83
CA GLY A 62 -9.13 -10.26 4.11
C GLY A 62 -8.13 -11.31 3.61
N PRO A 63 -6.82 -11.02 3.70
CA PRO A 63 -5.80 -12.00 3.40
C PRO A 63 -5.73 -13.06 4.51
N ASP A 64 -5.99 -14.30 4.12
CA ASP A 64 -5.87 -15.53 4.89
C ASP A 64 -5.28 -16.67 4.01
N ALA A 65 -5.12 -17.87 4.59
CA ALA A 65 -4.53 -19.01 3.90
C ALA A 65 -5.40 -19.59 2.76
N ASN A 66 -6.70 -19.33 2.77
CA ASN A 66 -7.67 -19.80 1.78
C ASN A 66 -8.05 -18.70 0.77
N SER A 67 -7.40 -17.55 0.86
CA SER A 67 -7.59 -16.40 -0.02
C SER A 67 -6.38 -16.21 -0.93
N PRO A 68 -6.54 -15.49 -2.05
CA PRO A 68 -5.41 -15.09 -2.87
C PRO A 68 -4.39 -14.29 -2.08
N ALA A 69 -3.11 -14.55 -2.37
CA ALA A 69 -2.02 -13.73 -1.86
C ALA A 69 -2.23 -12.24 -2.20
N ARG A 70 -1.69 -11.36 -1.34
CA ARG A 70 -1.68 -9.91 -1.56
C ARG A 70 -1.08 -9.60 -2.93
N ARG A 71 -1.70 -8.70 -3.69
CA ARG A 71 -1.27 -8.39 -5.05
C ARG A 71 -1.79 -7.04 -5.55
N GLU A 72 -1.06 -6.49 -6.52
CA GLU A 72 -1.39 -5.32 -7.32
C GLU A 72 -1.32 -5.67 -8.81
N GLY A 73 -1.82 -4.81 -9.70
CA GLY A 73 -1.72 -5.02 -11.15
C GLY A 73 -2.42 -6.31 -11.64
N THR A 74 -3.46 -6.73 -10.92
CA THR A 74 -4.34 -7.86 -11.25
C THR A 74 -5.63 -7.35 -11.89
N ILE A 75 -6.39 -8.22 -12.54
CA ILE A 75 -7.77 -7.91 -12.96
C ILE A 75 -8.78 -8.35 -11.89
N LEU A 76 -9.95 -7.71 -11.87
CA LEU A 76 -11.14 -8.13 -11.13
C LEU A 76 -12.32 -8.06 -12.08
N GLN A 77 -12.98 -9.19 -12.31
CA GLN A 77 -14.06 -9.32 -13.29
C GLN A 77 -15.22 -10.07 -12.66
N VAL A 78 -16.47 -9.66 -12.91
CA VAL A 78 -17.65 -10.25 -12.27
C VAL A 78 -18.57 -10.86 -13.31
N ILE A 79 -18.96 -12.11 -13.09
CA ILE A 79 -19.94 -12.84 -13.90
C ILE A 79 -21.02 -13.36 -12.94
N GLY A 80 -22.23 -12.82 -13.07
CA GLY A 80 -23.31 -13.10 -12.12
C GLY A 80 -22.92 -12.71 -10.69
N ASP A 81 -22.89 -13.69 -9.80
CA ASP A 81 -22.52 -13.51 -8.39
C ASP A 81 -21.10 -14.03 -8.06
N ILE A 82 -20.26 -14.25 -9.08
CA ILE A 82 -18.89 -14.73 -8.92
C ILE A 82 -17.90 -13.67 -9.42
N ALA A 83 -16.94 -13.30 -8.57
CA ALA A 83 -15.84 -12.42 -8.93
C ALA A 83 -14.56 -13.22 -9.22
N TYR A 84 -13.93 -12.99 -10.36
CA TYR A 84 -12.72 -13.62 -10.83
C TYR A 84 -11.54 -12.65 -10.73
N ILE A 85 -10.39 -13.16 -10.29
CA ILE A 85 -9.11 -12.46 -10.35
C ILE A 85 -8.06 -13.35 -11.00
N TYR A 86 -7.09 -12.72 -11.65
CA TYR A 86 -5.99 -13.41 -12.32
C TYR A 86 -4.70 -12.61 -12.25
N GLY A 87 -3.59 -13.32 -12.05
CA GLY A 87 -2.25 -12.75 -12.11
C GLY A 87 -2.02 -11.66 -11.05
N GLY A 88 -1.26 -10.64 -11.44
CA GLY A 88 -0.78 -9.57 -10.58
C GLY A 88 0.61 -9.85 -10.01
N LEU A 89 1.09 -8.90 -9.22
CA LEU A 89 2.39 -8.99 -8.56
C LEU A 89 2.36 -8.45 -7.13
N THR A 90 3.43 -8.74 -6.42
CA THR A 90 3.95 -7.99 -5.27
C THR A 90 5.30 -7.43 -5.66
N ASN A 91 5.98 -6.73 -4.74
CA ASN A 91 7.34 -6.23 -4.96
C ASN A 91 8.31 -7.27 -5.54
N ASN A 92 8.17 -8.55 -5.16
CA ASN A 92 9.16 -9.58 -5.51
C ASN A 92 8.56 -10.79 -6.23
N THR A 93 7.23 -10.96 -6.21
CA THR A 93 6.57 -12.19 -6.67
C THR A 93 5.46 -11.86 -7.66
N MET A 94 5.49 -12.47 -8.83
CA MET A 94 4.43 -12.48 -9.82
C MET A 94 3.56 -13.73 -9.66
N PHE A 95 2.30 -13.64 -10.07
CA PHE A 95 1.33 -14.71 -9.90
C PHE A 95 0.79 -15.24 -11.24
N THR A 96 0.46 -16.52 -11.27
CA THR A 96 -0.19 -17.26 -12.38
C THR A 96 -1.57 -17.78 -12.00
N ASP A 97 -1.93 -17.68 -10.72
CA ASP A 97 -3.12 -18.30 -10.18
C ASP A 97 -4.38 -17.53 -10.58
N THR A 98 -5.45 -18.28 -10.77
CA THR A 98 -6.79 -17.76 -10.99
C THR A 98 -7.63 -18.11 -9.79
N TRP A 99 -8.37 -17.13 -9.29
CA TRP A 99 -9.27 -17.33 -8.15
C TRP A 99 -10.65 -16.83 -8.50
N LYS A 100 -11.66 -17.50 -7.98
CA LYS A 100 -13.03 -17.02 -7.96
C LYS A 100 -13.51 -16.80 -6.53
N PHE A 101 -14.34 -15.79 -6.32
CA PHE A 101 -14.97 -15.47 -5.05
C PHE A 101 -16.47 -15.52 -5.22
N ASP A 102 -17.12 -16.35 -4.42
CA ASP A 102 -18.57 -16.39 -4.34
C ASP A 102 -19.06 -15.20 -3.51
N LEU A 103 -19.74 -14.24 -4.14
CA LEU A 103 -20.17 -13.00 -3.48
C LEU A 103 -21.37 -13.22 -2.54
N LEU A 104 -22.07 -14.34 -2.65
CA LEU A 104 -23.17 -14.70 -1.76
C LEU A 104 -22.65 -15.43 -0.51
N HIS A 105 -21.80 -16.44 -0.72
CA HIS A 105 -21.26 -17.28 0.35
C HIS A 105 -20.01 -16.69 1.02
N LEU A 106 -19.35 -15.74 0.36
CA LEU A 106 -18.10 -15.08 0.78
C LEU A 106 -16.91 -16.02 0.90
N GLU A 107 -16.76 -16.90 -0.09
CA GLU A 107 -15.70 -17.90 -0.10
C GLU A 107 -14.84 -17.79 -1.36
N TRP A 108 -13.53 -17.83 -1.15
CA TRP A 108 -12.55 -17.92 -2.22
C TRP A 108 -12.36 -19.38 -2.63
N THR A 109 -12.27 -19.61 -3.94
CA THR A 109 -11.89 -20.89 -4.52
C THR A 109 -10.78 -20.65 -5.54
N ARG A 110 -9.65 -21.32 -5.36
CA ARG A 110 -8.58 -21.33 -6.35
C ARG A 110 -8.96 -22.27 -7.49
N LEU A 111 -8.86 -21.79 -8.72
CA LEU A 111 -9.09 -22.63 -9.89
C LEU A 111 -7.87 -23.48 -10.20
N VAL A 112 -8.12 -24.72 -10.63
CA VAL A 112 -7.08 -25.63 -11.13
C VAL A 112 -7.23 -25.68 -12.64
N THR A 113 -6.32 -25.01 -13.33
CA THR A 113 -6.35 -24.88 -14.79
C THR A 113 -5.27 -25.76 -15.42
N THR A 114 -5.55 -26.37 -16.56
CA THR A 114 -4.59 -27.21 -17.29
C THR A 114 -3.62 -26.38 -18.11
N VAL A 115 -4.06 -25.20 -18.55
CA VAL A 115 -3.27 -24.20 -19.25
C VAL A 115 -3.35 -22.88 -18.47
N SER A 116 -2.35 -22.02 -18.60
CA SER A 116 -2.29 -20.73 -17.92
C SER A 116 -1.67 -19.65 -18.82
N PRO A 117 -2.16 -18.40 -18.76
CA PRO A 117 -1.52 -17.27 -19.43
C PRO A 117 -0.17 -16.84 -18.81
N GLY A 118 0.36 -17.58 -17.83
CA GLY A 118 1.70 -17.41 -17.26
C GLY A 118 1.79 -16.42 -16.09
N TYR A 119 3.01 -16.14 -15.60
CA TYR A 119 3.21 -15.11 -14.59
C TYR A 119 2.96 -13.76 -15.25
N ARG A 120 1.87 -13.06 -14.88
CA ARG A 120 1.41 -11.88 -15.61
C ARG A 120 0.89 -10.78 -14.70
N PHE A 121 1.23 -9.52 -15.00
CA PHE A 121 0.68 -8.33 -14.34
C PHE A 121 0.50 -7.17 -15.33
N ASP A 122 -0.21 -6.13 -14.91
CA ASP A 122 -0.54 -4.93 -15.72
C ASP A 122 -1.20 -5.26 -17.07
N HIS A 123 -1.93 -6.38 -17.07
CA HIS A 123 -2.80 -6.82 -18.15
C HIS A 123 -4.20 -6.25 -17.93
N VAL A 124 -4.96 -6.16 -19.01
CA VAL A 124 -6.35 -5.70 -18.97
C VAL A 124 -7.29 -6.88 -19.12
N GLY A 125 -8.53 -6.71 -18.68
CA GLY A 125 -9.55 -7.71 -18.90
C GLY A 125 -10.96 -7.14 -18.91
N THR A 126 -11.87 -7.92 -19.48
CA THR A 126 -13.30 -7.64 -19.55
C THR A 126 -14.08 -8.95 -19.44
N THR A 127 -15.40 -8.85 -19.33
CA THR A 127 -16.30 -10.00 -19.40
C THR A 127 -17.25 -9.88 -20.58
N HIS A 128 -17.61 -11.02 -21.15
CA HIS A 128 -18.70 -11.13 -22.12
C HIS A 128 -19.37 -12.50 -21.98
N GLY A 129 -20.69 -12.52 -21.88
CA GLY A 129 -21.45 -13.74 -21.60
C GLY A 129 -20.98 -14.40 -20.29
N THR A 130 -20.44 -15.61 -20.41
CA THR A 130 -19.90 -16.41 -19.30
C THR A 130 -18.38 -16.43 -19.26
N ASP A 131 -17.71 -15.53 -19.98
CA ASP A 131 -16.28 -15.64 -20.19
C ASP A 131 -15.53 -14.42 -19.69
N VAL A 132 -14.32 -14.65 -19.15
CA VAL A 132 -13.37 -13.59 -18.79
C VAL A 132 -12.29 -13.52 -19.86
N TYR A 133 -12.09 -12.34 -20.43
CA TYR A 133 -11.11 -12.08 -21.46
C TYR A 133 -9.93 -11.29 -20.89
N VAL A 134 -8.69 -11.66 -21.27
CA VAL A 134 -7.45 -11.02 -20.83
C VAL A 134 -6.57 -10.70 -22.03
N PHE A 135 -6.02 -9.48 -22.03
CA PHE A 135 -5.11 -9.00 -23.07
C PHE A 135 -3.86 -8.33 -22.47
N GLY A 136 -2.72 -8.60 -23.11
CA GLY A 136 -1.46 -7.88 -22.88
C GLY A 136 -0.88 -8.03 -21.48
N GLY A 137 -0.11 -7.04 -21.04
CA GLY A 137 0.61 -7.09 -19.76
C GLY A 137 2.04 -7.62 -19.87
N SER A 138 2.73 -7.61 -18.73
CA SER A 138 4.12 -8.06 -18.60
C SER A 138 4.13 -9.49 -18.12
N VAL A 139 4.90 -10.35 -18.78
CA VAL A 139 5.09 -11.73 -18.40
C VAL A 139 6.53 -12.07 -18.07
N SER A 140 6.71 -13.11 -17.27
CA SER A 140 8.01 -13.68 -16.89
C SER A 140 7.94 -15.20 -16.93
N ASN A 141 9.08 -15.83 -17.18
CA ASN A 141 9.23 -17.28 -17.06
C ASN A 141 9.40 -17.72 -15.60
N THR A 142 9.65 -16.78 -14.68
CA THR A 142 9.83 -17.08 -13.25
C THR A 142 8.88 -16.27 -12.40
N SER A 143 8.55 -16.80 -11.22
CA SER A 143 7.74 -16.08 -10.24
C SER A 143 8.46 -14.88 -9.63
N ARG A 144 9.79 -14.77 -9.73
CA ARG A 144 10.53 -13.66 -9.14
C ARG A 144 10.64 -12.51 -10.13
N LEU A 145 10.33 -11.31 -9.66
CA LEU A 145 10.52 -10.09 -10.42
C LEU A 145 12.03 -9.80 -10.54
N GLN A 146 12.61 -10.05 -11.70
CA GLN A 146 14.02 -9.76 -12.02
C GLN A 146 14.09 -8.82 -13.23
N SER A 147 14.89 -7.76 -13.11
CA SER A 147 15.08 -6.78 -14.18
C SER A 147 15.71 -7.45 -15.41
N GLY A 148 15.17 -7.19 -16.60
CA GLY A 148 15.63 -7.76 -17.87
C GLY A 148 15.04 -9.13 -18.22
N THR A 149 14.14 -9.69 -17.42
CA THR A 149 13.47 -10.99 -17.70
C THR A 149 12.00 -10.83 -18.10
N LEU A 150 11.49 -9.60 -18.16
CA LEU A 150 10.11 -9.30 -18.49
C LEU A 150 9.93 -9.18 -20.01
N SER A 151 8.90 -9.83 -20.53
CA SER A 151 8.44 -9.66 -21.90
C SER A 151 7.04 -9.09 -21.87
N GLN A 152 6.79 -8.03 -22.62
CA GLN A 152 5.42 -7.53 -22.81
C GLN A 152 4.75 -8.33 -23.91
N MET A 153 3.46 -8.60 -23.72
CA MET A 153 2.68 -9.43 -24.64
C MET A 153 1.55 -8.63 -25.29
N ASN A 154 1.08 -9.14 -26.43
CA ASN A 154 -0.17 -8.75 -27.10
C ASN A 154 -1.06 -9.98 -27.37
N ASP A 155 -0.85 -11.06 -26.62
CA ASP A 155 -1.66 -12.26 -26.72
C ASP A 155 -3.04 -12.04 -26.08
N MET A 156 -3.99 -12.86 -26.53
CA MET A 156 -5.38 -12.85 -26.07
C MET A 156 -5.71 -14.18 -25.40
N TRP A 157 -6.34 -14.12 -24.24
CA TRP A 157 -6.75 -15.29 -23.47
C TRP A 157 -8.21 -15.16 -23.06
N LYS A 158 -8.89 -16.30 -22.97
CA LYS A 158 -10.24 -16.42 -22.44
C LYS A 158 -10.27 -17.49 -21.36
N LEU A 159 -10.90 -17.20 -20.24
CA LEU A 159 -11.31 -18.16 -19.22
C LEU A 159 -12.77 -18.51 -19.47
N ASP A 160 -13.03 -19.75 -19.85
CA ASP A 160 -14.37 -20.30 -19.91
C ASP A 160 -14.84 -20.60 -18.47
N SER A 161 -15.81 -19.82 -17.98
CA SER A 161 -16.26 -19.95 -16.59
C SER A 161 -17.16 -21.16 -16.33
N LEU A 162 -17.62 -21.87 -17.38
CA LEU A 162 -18.45 -23.06 -17.24
C LEU A 162 -17.61 -24.29 -16.89
N ILE A 163 -16.39 -24.35 -17.46
CA ILE A 163 -15.43 -25.44 -17.20
C ILE A 163 -14.21 -25.00 -16.39
N ASP A 164 -14.13 -23.71 -16.03
CA ASP A 164 -13.03 -23.09 -15.29
C ASP A 164 -11.65 -23.34 -15.96
N GLN A 165 -11.57 -23.22 -17.29
CA GLN A 165 -10.33 -23.44 -18.06
C GLN A 165 -9.93 -22.25 -18.93
N TRP A 166 -8.63 -21.97 -18.97
CA TRP A 166 -8.04 -21.00 -19.88
C TRP A 166 -7.85 -21.57 -21.28
N VAL A 167 -8.14 -20.75 -22.28
CA VAL A 167 -7.89 -21.00 -23.69
C VAL A 167 -7.18 -19.78 -24.27
N GLN A 168 -6.07 -20.01 -24.96
CA GLN A 168 -5.41 -18.95 -25.71
C GLN A 168 -6.16 -18.74 -27.03
N ILE A 169 -6.57 -17.49 -27.28
CA ILE A 169 -7.21 -17.13 -28.53
C ILE A 169 -6.13 -16.83 -29.55
N THR A 170 -6.16 -17.54 -30.67
CA THR A 170 -5.26 -17.31 -31.79
C THR A 170 -6.03 -16.58 -32.89
N PRO A 171 -5.64 -15.35 -33.24
CA PRO A 171 -6.30 -14.61 -34.31
C PRO A 171 -6.32 -15.43 -35.62
N PRO A 172 -7.42 -15.38 -36.41
CA PRO A 172 -7.46 -16.01 -37.72
C PRO A 172 -6.32 -15.53 -38.60
N SER A 173 -5.81 -16.41 -39.47
CA SER A 173 -4.65 -16.13 -40.33
C SER A 173 -4.84 -14.96 -41.31
N CYS A 174 -6.09 -14.57 -41.59
CA CYS A 174 -6.44 -13.40 -42.41
C CYS A 174 -6.26 -12.05 -41.69
N ILE A 175 -6.10 -12.06 -40.35
CA ILE A 175 -5.86 -10.85 -39.57
C ILE A 175 -4.34 -10.62 -39.48
N HIS A 176 -3.84 -9.65 -40.24
CA HIS A 176 -2.41 -9.34 -40.33
C HIS A 176 -1.96 -8.18 -39.43
N ARG A 177 -2.89 -7.42 -38.85
CA ARG A 177 -2.59 -6.30 -37.96
C ARG A 177 -3.16 -6.57 -36.57
N LEU A 178 -2.29 -6.48 -35.58
CA LEU A 178 -2.61 -6.71 -34.17
C LEU A 178 -2.13 -5.50 -33.34
N PRO A 179 -2.74 -5.26 -32.18
CA PRO A 179 -2.20 -4.28 -31.23
C PRO A 179 -0.76 -4.64 -30.85
N ALA A 180 0.09 -3.62 -30.75
CA ALA A 180 1.43 -3.79 -30.22
C ALA A 180 1.41 -4.33 -28.76
N PRO A 181 2.42 -5.13 -28.35
CA PRO A 181 2.58 -5.53 -26.96
C PRO A 181 2.62 -4.34 -26.02
N ARG A 182 1.87 -4.41 -24.92
CA ARG A 182 1.69 -3.26 -24.03
C ARG A 182 1.29 -3.65 -22.62
N THR A 183 1.60 -2.78 -21.67
CA THR A 183 1.14 -2.83 -20.28
C THR A 183 0.46 -1.52 -19.89
N GLU A 184 -0.22 -1.51 -18.74
CA GLU A 184 -0.81 -0.30 -18.15
C GLU A 184 -1.78 0.43 -19.11
N ALA A 185 -2.34 -0.30 -20.08
CA ALA A 185 -3.48 0.11 -20.88
C ALA A 185 -4.76 -0.03 -20.05
N VAL A 186 -5.89 0.45 -20.59
CA VAL A 186 -7.22 0.13 -20.06
C VAL A 186 -8.05 -0.54 -21.14
N ALA A 187 -8.85 -1.53 -20.73
CA ALA A 187 -9.88 -2.12 -21.56
C ALA A 187 -11.27 -1.83 -20.99
N VAL A 188 -12.22 -1.54 -21.86
CA VAL A 188 -13.62 -1.33 -21.49
C VAL A 188 -14.54 -2.24 -22.32
N PRO A 189 -15.59 -2.83 -21.72
CA PRO A 189 -16.51 -3.71 -22.45
C PRO A 189 -17.61 -2.94 -23.20
N THR A 190 -17.83 -3.28 -24.46
CA THR A 190 -19.10 -3.04 -25.16
C THR A 190 -19.99 -4.27 -25.03
N GLY A 191 -21.18 -4.26 -25.63
CA GLY A 191 -22.05 -5.43 -25.64
C GLY A 191 -21.45 -6.62 -26.39
N ASP A 192 -20.56 -6.35 -27.34
CA ASP A 192 -20.09 -7.24 -28.40
C ASP A 192 -18.56 -7.24 -28.59
N ALA A 193 -17.84 -6.32 -27.93
CA ALA A 193 -16.40 -6.17 -28.06
C ALA A 193 -15.70 -5.72 -26.77
N MET A 194 -14.39 -5.92 -26.74
CA MET A 194 -13.46 -5.26 -25.82
C MET A 194 -12.81 -4.10 -26.57
N VAL A 195 -12.81 -2.90 -25.98
CA VAL A 195 -12.09 -1.75 -26.54
C VAL A 195 -10.90 -1.43 -25.65
N VAL A 196 -9.69 -1.47 -26.23
CA VAL A 196 -8.42 -1.20 -25.56
C VAL A 196 -7.90 0.16 -25.99
N PHE A 197 -7.46 0.97 -25.02
CA PHE A 197 -6.88 2.28 -25.27
C PHE A 197 -5.59 2.49 -24.48
N GLY A 198 -4.62 3.10 -25.16
CA GLY A 198 -3.34 3.50 -24.59
C GLY A 198 -2.46 2.36 -24.11
N GLY A 199 -1.71 2.61 -23.04
CA GLY A 199 -0.67 1.73 -22.51
C GLY A 199 0.73 2.14 -22.94
N VAL A 200 1.71 1.35 -22.52
CA VAL A 200 3.14 1.64 -22.74
C VAL A 200 3.88 0.37 -23.17
N VAL A 201 4.86 0.53 -24.05
CA VAL A 201 5.94 -0.44 -24.29
C VAL A 201 7.20 0.03 -23.55
N LEU A 202 7.70 -0.81 -22.66
CA LEU A 202 8.92 -0.61 -21.90
C LEU A 202 10.09 -1.21 -22.69
N PRO A 203 11.23 -0.51 -22.76
CA PRO A 203 12.33 -0.94 -23.60
C PRO A 203 13.02 -2.18 -23.01
N SER A 204 13.24 -3.19 -23.85
CA SER A 204 13.88 -4.46 -23.47
C SER A 204 15.42 -4.40 -23.55
N SER A 205 15.97 -3.58 -24.45
CA SER A 205 17.35 -3.03 -24.45
C SER A 205 17.51 -2.16 -25.70
N ASN A 206 18.20 -1.01 -25.62
CA ASN A 206 18.47 -0.06 -26.72
C ASN A 206 17.28 0.63 -27.43
N GLU A 207 16.03 0.30 -27.10
CA GLU A 207 14.84 1.02 -27.60
C GLU A 207 14.41 2.11 -26.62
N SER A 208 13.68 3.11 -27.11
CA SER A 208 13.03 4.11 -26.26
C SER A 208 11.65 3.61 -25.85
N ALA A 209 11.25 3.89 -24.60
CA ALA A 209 9.89 3.64 -24.17
C ALA A 209 8.91 4.44 -25.06
N ALA A 210 7.78 3.84 -25.41
CA ALA A 210 6.73 4.50 -26.17
C ALA A 210 5.37 4.22 -25.54
N ASP A 211 4.57 5.27 -25.39
CA ASP A 211 3.18 5.18 -24.98
C ASP A 211 2.25 5.32 -26.18
N PHE A 212 1.02 4.84 -26.02
CA PHE A 212 0.07 4.75 -27.12
C PHE A 212 -1.15 5.65 -26.89
N ASN A 213 -1.78 6.10 -27.99
CA ASN A 213 -3.13 6.67 -28.03
C ASN A 213 -3.99 6.00 -29.12
N ASP A 214 -3.58 4.84 -29.61
CA ASP A 214 -4.35 4.02 -30.55
C ASP A 214 -5.55 3.39 -29.83
N ILE A 215 -6.56 3.01 -30.61
CA ILE A 215 -7.77 2.35 -30.13
C ILE A 215 -7.90 1.03 -30.88
N TRP A 216 -8.10 -0.05 -30.12
CA TRP A 216 -8.26 -1.38 -30.65
C TRP A 216 -9.57 -1.98 -30.18
N GLN A 217 -10.31 -2.57 -31.10
CA GLN A 217 -11.53 -3.31 -30.83
C GLN A 217 -11.27 -4.81 -31.05
N PHE A 218 -11.54 -5.61 -30.03
CA PHE A 218 -11.58 -7.07 -30.14
C PHE A 218 -13.03 -7.55 -30.09
N ARG A 219 -13.49 -8.11 -31.19
CA ARG A 219 -14.86 -8.64 -31.34
C ARG A 219 -14.95 -10.01 -30.68
N TYR A 220 -15.89 -10.20 -29.74
CA TYR A 220 -15.99 -11.48 -29.00
C TYR A 220 -16.58 -12.61 -29.85
N ASP A 221 -17.45 -12.28 -30.80
CA ASP A 221 -18.15 -13.22 -31.68
C ASP A 221 -17.23 -13.82 -32.75
N THR A 222 -16.37 -12.99 -33.34
CA THR A 222 -15.42 -13.41 -34.39
C THR A 222 -14.02 -13.68 -33.85
N GLU A 223 -13.74 -13.31 -32.60
CA GLU A 223 -12.41 -13.37 -31.98
C GLU A 223 -11.31 -12.65 -32.79
N THR A 224 -11.67 -11.51 -33.40
CA THR A 224 -10.77 -10.73 -34.26
C THR A 224 -10.50 -9.33 -33.74
N TRP A 225 -9.29 -8.86 -33.99
CA TRP A 225 -8.89 -7.48 -33.75
C TRP A 225 -9.16 -6.58 -34.95
N ARG A 226 -9.56 -5.34 -34.66
CA ARG A 226 -9.65 -4.22 -35.61
C ARG A 226 -9.11 -2.96 -34.95
N GLU A 227 -8.28 -2.22 -35.67
CA GLU A 227 -7.87 -0.88 -35.25
C GLU A 227 -9.00 0.11 -35.55
N VAL A 228 -9.34 0.93 -34.57
CA VAL A 228 -10.37 1.96 -34.67
C VAL A 228 -9.68 3.29 -34.85
N VAL A 229 -9.79 3.83 -36.07
CA VAL A 229 -9.17 5.09 -36.44
C VAL A 229 -10.16 6.23 -36.18
N PRO A 230 -9.85 7.20 -35.29
CA PRO A 230 -10.70 8.37 -35.10
C PRO A 230 -10.81 9.24 -36.35
N LYS A 231 -11.83 10.10 -36.40
CA LYS A 231 -12.03 11.06 -37.48
C LYS A 231 -10.77 11.90 -37.69
N ALA A 232 -10.33 12.03 -38.95
CA ALA A 232 -9.15 12.82 -39.29
C ALA A 232 -9.35 14.31 -38.93
N ASN A 233 -8.26 14.99 -38.58
CA ASN A 233 -8.24 16.42 -38.23
C ASN A 233 -9.08 16.82 -37.01
N THR A 234 -9.41 15.87 -36.11
CA THR A 234 -10.03 16.18 -34.81
C THR A 234 -9.01 16.11 -33.67
N PRO A 235 -9.20 16.85 -32.56
CA PRO A 235 -8.35 16.73 -31.39
C PRO A 235 -8.27 15.28 -30.89
N LEU A 236 -7.07 14.85 -30.51
CA LEU A 236 -6.82 13.52 -29.96
C LEU A 236 -6.22 13.63 -28.56
N PRO A 237 -6.53 12.70 -27.64
CA PRO A 237 -5.78 12.58 -26.40
C PRO A 237 -4.30 12.29 -26.71
N LEU A 238 -3.42 12.88 -25.90
CA LEU A 238 -2.01 12.49 -25.89
C LEU A 238 -1.87 10.98 -25.59
N PRO A 239 -0.83 10.32 -26.14
CA PRO A 239 -0.42 8.99 -25.72
C PRO A 239 -0.33 8.89 -24.20
N ARG A 240 -0.85 7.81 -23.63
CA ARG A 240 -0.94 7.70 -22.18
C ARG A 240 -1.05 6.28 -21.66
N PHE A 241 -0.59 6.13 -20.43
CA PHE A 241 -0.61 4.89 -19.65
C PHE A 241 -0.88 5.21 -18.17
N SER A 242 -1.20 4.18 -17.38
CA SER A 242 -1.61 4.33 -15.96
C SER A 242 -2.85 5.22 -15.75
N HIS A 243 -3.61 5.44 -16.81
CA HIS A 243 -4.82 6.26 -16.80
C HIS A 243 -6.01 5.45 -16.28
N THR A 244 -7.07 6.16 -15.92
CA THR A 244 -8.32 5.56 -15.47
C THR A 244 -9.34 5.65 -16.59
N ALA A 245 -10.01 4.56 -16.94
CA ALA A 245 -11.11 4.61 -17.89
C ALA A 245 -12.25 3.63 -17.52
N THR A 246 -13.45 3.95 -17.97
CA THR A 246 -14.62 3.08 -17.83
C THR A 246 -15.65 3.38 -18.92
N THR A 247 -16.74 2.62 -18.98
CA THR A 247 -17.86 2.93 -19.86
C THR A 247 -18.91 3.77 -19.16
N VAL A 248 -19.52 4.71 -19.86
CA VAL A 248 -20.68 5.50 -19.40
C VAL A 248 -21.72 5.54 -20.51
N THR A 249 -22.99 5.68 -20.17
CA THR A 249 -24.06 5.82 -21.17
C THR A 249 -24.61 7.24 -21.11
N VAL A 250 -24.46 7.99 -22.20
CA VAL A 250 -24.90 9.38 -22.33
C VAL A 250 -25.81 9.45 -23.56
N HIS A 251 -27.03 9.97 -23.39
CA HIS A 251 -28.07 10.01 -24.44
C HIS A 251 -28.35 8.65 -25.11
N GLY A 252 -28.26 7.55 -24.34
CA GLY A 252 -28.47 6.19 -24.86
C GLY A 252 -27.27 5.61 -25.63
N VAL A 253 -26.21 6.40 -25.83
CA VAL A 253 -24.97 5.97 -26.48
C VAL A 253 -23.93 5.63 -25.42
N ARG A 254 -23.31 4.45 -25.54
CA ARG A 254 -22.21 4.06 -24.69
C ARG A 254 -20.94 4.77 -25.14
N HIS A 255 -20.22 5.34 -24.20
CA HIS A 255 -18.95 6.00 -24.41
C HIS A 255 -17.88 5.40 -23.49
N MET A 256 -16.64 5.43 -23.93
CA MET A 256 -15.48 5.28 -23.07
C MET A 256 -15.12 6.66 -22.52
N ILE A 257 -15.06 6.80 -21.20
CA ILE A 257 -14.51 7.98 -20.55
C ILE A 257 -13.10 7.67 -20.07
N VAL A 258 -12.14 8.54 -20.37
CA VAL A 258 -10.73 8.44 -19.99
C VAL A 258 -10.37 9.63 -19.13
N LEU A 259 -9.77 9.39 -17.97
CA LEU A 259 -9.37 10.41 -17.00
C LEU A 259 -7.89 10.26 -16.68
N SER A 260 -7.17 11.39 -16.71
CA SER A 260 -5.77 11.48 -16.29
C SER A 260 -4.85 10.50 -17.03
N GLY A 261 -3.84 9.95 -16.33
CA GLY A 261 -2.75 9.16 -16.89
C GLY A 261 -1.43 9.92 -16.90
N ARG A 262 -0.40 9.29 -17.48
CA ARG A 262 0.89 9.93 -17.72
C ARG A 262 1.33 9.74 -19.17
N HIS A 263 2.11 10.70 -19.66
CA HIS A 263 2.66 10.74 -21.01
C HIS A 263 4.19 10.77 -20.97
N ILE A 264 4.84 10.03 -21.86
CA ILE A 264 6.30 10.03 -22.00
C ILE A 264 6.77 11.33 -22.62
N ILE A 265 7.77 11.96 -22.01
CA ILE A 265 8.48 13.12 -22.55
C ILE A 265 9.97 12.79 -22.66
N ARG A 266 10.74 13.62 -23.36
CA ARG A 266 12.17 13.37 -23.67
C ARG A 266 12.99 12.89 -22.46
N ASP A 267 12.80 13.52 -21.30
CA ASP A 267 13.56 13.25 -20.07
C ASP A 267 12.68 12.72 -18.92
N GLY A 268 11.65 11.92 -19.23
CA GLY A 268 10.81 11.28 -18.21
C GLY A 268 9.36 11.12 -18.64
N TRP A 269 8.43 11.52 -17.77
CA TRP A 269 7.00 11.50 -18.04
C TRP A 269 6.30 12.66 -17.32
N SER A 270 5.14 13.09 -17.81
CA SER A 270 4.28 14.10 -17.19
C SER A 270 2.92 13.52 -16.83
N VAL A 271 2.29 14.03 -15.76
CA VAL A 271 0.92 13.64 -15.40
C VAL A 271 -0.07 14.45 -16.23
N LEU A 272 -1.01 13.77 -16.84
CA LEU A 272 -2.13 14.36 -17.55
C LEU A 272 -3.28 14.61 -16.57
N ALA A 273 -3.88 15.79 -16.65
CA ALA A 273 -5.01 16.20 -15.81
C ALA A 273 -6.28 16.47 -16.64
N ASP A 274 -6.27 16.00 -17.90
CA ASP A 274 -7.36 16.09 -18.85
C ASP A 274 -8.32 14.90 -18.71
N ALA A 275 -9.50 15.03 -19.33
CA ALA A 275 -10.43 13.93 -19.51
C ALA A 275 -11.04 13.97 -20.90
N TRP A 276 -11.31 12.80 -21.43
CA TRP A 276 -11.79 12.60 -22.79
C TRP A 276 -12.91 11.58 -22.83
N MET A 277 -13.79 11.70 -23.82
CA MET A 277 -14.88 10.76 -24.06
C MET A 277 -14.88 10.34 -25.53
N LEU A 278 -15.11 9.05 -25.79
CA LEU A 278 -15.21 8.48 -27.14
C LEU A 278 -16.50 7.66 -27.26
N PRO A 279 -17.37 7.91 -28.26
CA PRO A 279 -18.53 7.06 -28.50
C PRO A 279 -18.09 5.66 -28.96
N LEU A 280 -18.73 4.62 -28.42
CA LEU A 280 -18.43 3.20 -28.69
C LEU A 280 -19.42 2.57 -29.68
N VAL A 281 -20.00 3.35 -30.58
CA VAL A 281 -20.77 2.86 -31.73
C VAL A 281 -19.80 2.71 -32.89
N LEU A 282 -19.04 1.61 -32.89
CA LEU A 282 -17.86 1.45 -33.77
C LEU A 282 -18.14 0.64 -35.04
N ASP A 283 -19.34 0.04 -35.13
CA ASP A 283 -19.72 -0.90 -36.19
C ASP A 283 -20.78 -0.36 -37.18
N ASP A 284 -21.41 0.79 -36.88
CA ASP A 284 -22.41 1.40 -37.78
C ASP A 284 -21.74 2.29 -38.85
N ASN A 285 -21.79 1.83 -40.10
CA ASN A 285 -21.67 2.56 -41.38
C ASN A 285 -20.85 3.88 -41.38
N ASP A 286 -19.59 3.78 -41.79
CA ASP A 286 -18.71 4.83 -42.36
C ASP A 286 -18.32 6.07 -41.53
N GLU A 287 -18.90 6.35 -40.36
CA GLU A 287 -18.46 7.51 -39.57
C GLU A 287 -17.45 7.15 -38.48
N ALA A 288 -16.20 7.57 -38.68
CA ALA A 288 -15.13 7.42 -37.69
C ALA A 288 -15.47 8.16 -36.38
N PRO A 289 -15.23 7.55 -35.21
CA PRO A 289 -15.57 8.18 -33.94
C PRO A 289 -14.70 9.40 -33.69
N THR A 290 -15.25 10.39 -32.99
CA THR A 290 -14.53 11.62 -32.64
C THR A 290 -14.38 11.72 -31.13
N TRP A 291 -13.19 12.06 -30.68
CA TRP A 291 -12.92 12.32 -29.27
C TRP A 291 -13.53 13.64 -28.83
N ILE A 292 -14.12 13.65 -27.64
CA ILE A 292 -14.74 14.81 -27.01
C ILE A 292 -13.89 15.16 -25.78
N LEU A 293 -13.36 16.37 -25.73
CA LEU A 293 -12.64 16.88 -24.56
C LEU A 293 -13.65 17.26 -23.47
N LEU A 294 -13.40 16.83 -22.24
CA LEU A 294 -14.25 17.09 -21.09
C LEU A 294 -13.61 18.12 -20.14
N SER A 295 -14.46 18.95 -19.53
CA SER A 295 -14.07 19.84 -18.43
C SER A 295 -14.31 19.17 -17.09
N VAL A 296 -13.25 18.90 -16.32
CA VAL A 296 -13.33 18.22 -15.02
C VAL A 296 -13.17 19.22 -13.88
N SER A 297 -14.09 19.19 -12.90
CA SER A 297 -14.05 20.08 -11.75
C SER A 297 -14.43 19.35 -10.45
N PRO A 298 -13.59 19.41 -9.40
CA PRO A 298 -12.19 19.85 -9.40
C PRO A 298 -11.28 18.98 -10.29
N VAL A 299 -10.05 19.43 -10.54
CA VAL A 299 -9.08 18.72 -11.39
C VAL A 299 -8.77 17.32 -10.83
N TYR A 300 -8.74 16.32 -11.71
CA TYR A 300 -8.39 14.94 -11.37
C TYR A 300 -7.08 14.53 -12.05
N ASN A 301 -6.03 14.33 -11.25
CA ASN A 301 -4.66 14.07 -11.71
C ASN A 301 -4.05 12.86 -10.98
N ARG A 302 -4.78 11.73 -10.99
CA ARG A 302 -4.38 10.52 -10.29
C ARG A 302 -4.06 9.41 -11.27
N LEU A 303 -2.95 8.72 -11.03
CA LEU A 303 -2.53 7.52 -11.74
C LEU A 303 -2.99 6.28 -11.00
N PHE A 304 -3.10 5.17 -11.75
CA PHE A 304 -3.37 3.84 -11.18
C PHE A 304 -4.62 3.83 -10.27
N GLY A 305 -5.60 4.67 -10.60
CA GLY A 305 -6.93 4.61 -10.01
C GLY A 305 -7.75 3.52 -10.69
N GLY A 306 -8.87 3.16 -10.08
CA GLY A 306 -9.92 2.41 -10.76
C GLY A 306 -11.13 3.31 -10.98
N ALA A 307 -11.88 3.04 -12.06
CA ALA A 307 -13.19 3.61 -12.30
C ALA A 307 -14.18 2.55 -12.74
N VAL A 308 -15.41 2.69 -12.28
CA VAL A 308 -16.56 1.91 -12.75
C VAL A 308 -17.77 2.81 -12.86
N SER A 309 -18.69 2.50 -13.77
CA SER A 309 -20.01 3.13 -13.79
C SER A 309 -21.03 2.22 -13.12
N VAL A 310 -21.91 2.81 -12.33
CA VAL A 310 -23.05 2.14 -11.73
C VAL A 310 -24.27 3.01 -11.96
N SER A 311 -25.27 2.46 -12.64
CA SER A 311 -26.49 3.18 -13.01
C SER A 311 -26.17 4.50 -13.73
N SER A 312 -26.51 5.65 -13.14
CA SER A 312 -26.26 6.99 -13.68
C SER A 312 -25.06 7.69 -13.04
N SER A 313 -24.14 6.94 -12.41
CA SER A 313 -23.02 7.52 -11.69
C SER A 313 -21.69 6.88 -12.06
N LEU A 314 -20.66 7.72 -12.20
CA LEU A 314 -19.27 7.31 -12.30
C LEU A 314 -18.69 7.22 -10.88
N TRP A 315 -17.98 6.14 -10.59
CA TRP A 315 -17.34 5.89 -9.30
C TRP A 315 -15.85 5.60 -9.49
N MET A 316 -15.03 6.19 -8.64
CA MET A 316 -13.59 6.03 -8.60
C MET A 316 -13.13 5.85 -7.16
N PHE A 317 -12.01 5.18 -6.97
CA PHE A 317 -11.43 4.99 -5.66
C PHE A 317 -9.91 5.12 -5.69
N GLY A 318 -9.35 5.73 -4.64
CA GLY A 318 -7.91 5.81 -4.42
C GLY A 318 -7.11 6.44 -5.58
N GLY A 319 -6.03 5.76 -5.95
CA GLY A 319 -5.05 6.24 -6.94
C GLY A 319 -3.83 6.91 -6.28
N PHE A 320 -2.89 7.33 -7.12
CA PHE A 320 -1.63 7.96 -6.69
C PHE A 320 -1.41 9.28 -7.44
N ALA A 321 -1.02 10.33 -6.73
CA ALA A 321 -0.61 11.60 -7.34
C ALA A 321 0.78 12.00 -6.85
N PHE A 322 1.60 12.60 -7.71
CA PHE A 322 2.92 13.11 -7.35
C PHE A 322 2.82 14.54 -6.82
N TYR A 323 3.70 14.92 -5.88
CA TYR A 323 3.75 16.30 -5.39
C TYR A 323 4.29 17.27 -6.45
N SER A 324 5.25 16.81 -7.26
CA SER A 324 5.83 17.56 -8.37
C SER A 324 6.28 16.62 -9.49
N HIS A 325 6.51 17.16 -10.69
CA HIS A 325 6.93 16.40 -11.88
C HIS A 325 8.34 15.77 -11.74
N SER A 326 9.12 16.18 -10.73
CA SER A 326 10.52 15.77 -10.55
C SER A 326 10.76 14.92 -9.30
N GLU A 327 9.81 14.87 -8.36
CA GLU A 327 9.99 14.17 -7.09
C GLU A 327 9.41 12.75 -7.16
N ARG A 328 10.14 11.78 -6.61
CA ARG A 328 9.67 10.39 -6.45
C ARG A 328 8.61 10.25 -5.35
N ASP A 329 8.29 11.34 -4.67
CA ASP A 329 7.34 11.37 -3.58
C ASP A 329 5.95 11.78 -4.07
N GLY A 330 4.95 11.07 -3.57
CA GLY A 330 3.56 11.33 -3.91
C GLY A 330 2.62 10.86 -2.80
N LEU A 331 1.33 11.02 -3.07
CA LEU A 331 0.25 10.71 -2.17
C LEU A 331 -0.60 9.59 -2.76
N ALA A 332 -0.78 8.52 -2.00
CA ALA A 332 -1.83 7.54 -2.26
C ALA A 332 -3.11 7.97 -1.58
N TYR A 333 -4.24 7.83 -2.28
CA TYR A 333 -5.54 8.25 -1.79
C TYR A 333 -6.35 7.06 -1.26
N SER A 334 -7.19 7.32 -0.26
CA SER A 334 -8.20 6.38 0.29
C SER A 334 -9.63 6.87 0.10
N ASP A 335 -9.82 8.02 -0.54
CA ASP A 335 -11.14 8.61 -0.76
C ASP A 335 -11.89 7.90 -1.89
N THR A 336 -13.21 7.97 -1.81
CA THR A 336 -14.11 7.59 -2.91
C THR A 336 -14.49 8.87 -3.64
N VAL A 337 -14.40 8.85 -4.96
CA VAL A 337 -14.77 9.97 -5.83
C VAL A 337 -15.92 9.52 -6.70
N ALA A 338 -16.94 10.33 -6.87
CA ALA A 338 -18.05 10.03 -7.77
C ALA A 338 -18.47 11.25 -8.60
N ALA A 339 -19.10 11.00 -9.74
CA ALA A 339 -19.70 12.01 -10.58
C ALA A 339 -21.07 11.55 -11.08
N ASP A 340 -21.99 12.49 -11.24
CA ASP A 340 -23.23 12.23 -11.96
C ASP A 340 -22.98 12.23 -13.47
N ILE A 341 -23.37 11.14 -14.14
CA ILE A 341 -23.28 11.01 -15.60
C ILE A 341 -24.15 12.07 -16.30
N ALA A 342 -25.20 12.59 -15.66
CA ALA A 342 -25.98 13.69 -16.20
C ALA A 342 -25.12 14.93 -16.50
N SER A 343 -24.07 15.19 -15.69
CA SER A 343 -23.15 16.31 -15.95
C SER A 343 -22.36 16.17 -17.26
N LEU A 344 -22.17 14.92 -17.74
CA LEU A 344 -21.48 14.65 -19.01
C LEU A 344 -22.27 15.14 -20.23
N MET A 345 -23.58 15.40 -20.10
CA MET A 345 -24.39 15.96 -21.19
C MET A 345 -23.87 17.33 -21.65
N ASP A 346 -23.24 18.08 -20.76
CA ASP A 346 -22.63 19.39 -21.05
C ASP A 346 -21.10 19.29 -21.26
N ASN A 347 -20.58 18.11 -21.61
CA ASN A 347 -19.14 17.82 -21.69
C ASN A 347 -18.37 18.18 -20.41
N LYS A 348 -19.03 18.04 -19.25
CA LYS A 348 -18.47 18.37 -17.94
C LYS A 348 -18.47 17.13 -17.03
N VAL A 349 -17.48 17.03 -16.16
CA VAL A 349 -17.43 16.05 -15.09
C VAL A 349 -17.32 16.80 -13.78
N THR A 350 -18.39 16.76 -12.98
CA THR A 350 -18.36 17.35 -11.62
C THR A 350 -18.10 16.26 -10.60
N LEU A 351 -16.96 16.34 -9.92
CA LEU A 351 -16.51 15.33 -8.96
C LEU A 351 -16.93 15.69 -7.54
N PHE A 352 -17.41 14.68 -6.81
CA PHE A 352 -17.72 14.72 -5.39
C PHE A 352 -16.91 13.67 -4.65
N TYR A 353 -16.55 13.99 -3.41
CA TYR A 353 -15.60 13.24 -2.60
C TYR A 353 -16.26 12.73 -1.33
N ASP A 354 -15.85 11.53 -0.93
CA ASP A 354 -16.20 10.90 0.33
C ASP A 354 -14.91 10.43 1.00
N TYR A 355 -14.57 11.09 2.11
CA TYR A 355 -13.38 10.80 2.87
C TYR A 355 -13.63 9.70 3.88
N THR A 356 -12.66 8.80 3.99
CA THR A 356 -12.63 7.80 5.06
C THR A 356 -12.42 8.49 6.40
N SER A 357 -13.23 8.17 7.42
CA SER A 357 -13.01 8.71 8.76
C SER A 357 -11.63 8.27 9.25
N SER A 358 -10.87 9.20 9.84
CA SER A 358 -9.54 8.94 10.40
C SER A 358 -9.59 8.14 11.70
N ASP A 359 -10.74 7.58 12.06
CA ASP A 359 -10.92 6.87 13.32
C ASP A 359 -10.38 5.44 13.18
N GLU A 360 -9.08 5.29 13.42
CA GLU A 360 -8.34 4.01 13.34
C GLU A 360 -8.96 2.89 14.18
N THR A 361 -9.83 3.24 15.14
CA THR A 361 -10.50 2.31 16.05
C THR A 361 -11.67 1.57 15.39
N THR A 362 -12.26 2.13 14.32
CA THR A 362 -13.37 1.52 13.57
C THR A 362 -13.00 1.36 12.10
N ARG A 363 -12.23 0.31 11.78
CA ARG A 363 -11.77 -0.10 10.42
C ARG A 363 -12.93 -0.33 9.44
N SER A 364 -13.58 0.72 9.00
CA SER A 364 -14.85 0.69 8.28
C SER A 364 -14.69 0.92 6.78
N SER A 365 -13.49 1.22 6.28
CA SER A 365 -13.22 1.50 4.86
C SER A 365 -11.84 1.01 4.41
N PRO A 366 -11.61 0.83 3.10
CA PRO A 366 -10.31 0.44 2.58
C PRO A 366 -9.25 1.54 2.81
N HIS A 367 -8.02 1.12 3.13
CA HIS A 367 -6.85 2.01 3.22
C HIS A 367 -6.47 2.62 1.87
N ALA A 368 -5.67 3.69 1.94
CA ALA A 368 -5.08 4.34 0.79
C ALA A 368 -4.33 3.34 -0.08
N ARG A 369 -4.60 3.37 -1.39
CA ARG A 369 -4.04 2.41 -2.35
C ARG A 369 -4.12 2.91 -3.78
N PHE A 370 -3.25 2.38 -4.60
CA PHE A 370 -3.25 2.52 -6.05
C PHE A 370 -3.03 1.13 -6.68
N HIS A 371 -3.23 1.01 -7.99
CA HIS A 371 -3.02 -0.24 -8.73
C HIS A 371 -3.89 -1.41 -8.25
N HIS A 372 -5.03 -1.08 -7.65
CA HIS A 372 -6.08 -2.00 -7.24
C HIS A 372 -7.02 -2.26 -8.42
N ALA A 373 -7.77 -3.35 -8.36
CA ALA A 373 -8.77 -3.67 -9.35
C ALA A 373 -10.16 -3.27 -8.84
N MET A 374 -10.99 -2.74 -9.74
CA MET A 374 -12.38 -2.37 -9.46
C MET A 374 -13.33 -3.09 -10.40
N ALA A 375 -14.49 -3.48 -9.89
CA ALA A 375 -15.55 -4.09 -10.68
C ALA A 375 -16.92 -3.71 -10.13
N VAL A 376 -17.95 -4.00 -10.92
CA VAL A 376 -19.36 -3.80 -10.52
C VAL A 376 -19.96 -5.16 -10.20
N TRP A 377 -20.64 -5.24 -9.06
CA TRP A 377 -21.51 -6.36 -8.75
C TRP A 377 -22.90 -5.83 -8.41
N ARG A 378 -23.86 -6.12 -9.28
CA ARG A 378 -25.21 -5.52 -9.25
C ARG A 378 -25.08 -4.00 -9.27
N ASP A 379 -25.65 -3.30 -8.30
CA ASP A 379 -25.54 -1.84 -8.17
C ASP A 379 -24.43 -1.44 -7.18
N GLN A 380 -23.41 -2.25 -6.96
CA GLN A 380 -22.37 -1.98 -5.96
C GLN A 380 -20.97 -2.06 -6.55
N VAL A 381 -20.03 -1.36 -5.91
CA VAL A 381 -18.64 -1.29 -6.37
C VAL A 381 -17.79 -2.23 -5.53
N LEU A 382 -17.03 -3.09 -6.19
CA LEU A 382 -16.01 -3.93 -5.59
C LEU A 382 -14.62 -3.32 -5.77
N VAL A 383 -13.78 -3.46 -4.75
CA VAL A 383 -12.36 -3.09 -4.78
C VAL A 383 -11.53 -4.24 -4.24
N PHE A 384 -10.52 -4.68 -5.01
CA PHE A 384 -9.61 -5.74 -4.61
C PHE A 384 -8.14 -5.34 -4.76
N GLY A 385 -7.34 -5.70 -3.76
CA GLY A 385 -5.88 -5.62 -3.83
C GLY A 385 -5.34 -4.20 -3.96
N GLY A 386 -4.29 -4.04 -4.76
CA GLY A 386 -3.53 -2.81 -4.93
C GLY A 386 -2.39 -2.67 -3.94
N LYS A 387 -1.78 -1.49 -3.87
CA LYS A 387 -0.59 -1.23 -3.06
C LYS A 387 -0.58 0.15 -2.43
N PHE A 388 0.13 0.21 -1.31
CA PHE A 388 0.69 1.46 -0.79
C PHE A 388 2.13 1.23 -0.33
N LEU A 389 2.37 1.00 0.97
CA LEU A 389 3.67 0.53 1.47
C LEU A 389 3.89 -0.96 1.17
N GLN A 390 2.80 -1.72 1.12
CA GLN A 390 2.76 -3.13 0.78
C GLN A 390 1.54 -3.40 -0.09
N SER A 391 1.55 -4.51 -0.82
CA SER A 391 0.37 -4.97 -1.54
C SER A 391 -0.73 -5.41 -0.58
N TYR A 392 -1.97 -5.20 -0.96
CA TYR A 392 -3.16 -5.62 -0.24
C TYR A 392 -3.76 -6.87 -0.87
N GLY A 393 -4.57 -7.59 -0.10
CA GLY A 393 -5.28 -8.81 -0.51
C GLY A 393 -6.67 -8.86 0.10
N ASP A 394 -7.24 -7.68 0.37
CA ASP A 394 -8.58 -7.51 0.89
C ASP A 394 -9.56 -7.20 -0.25
N LEU A 395 -10.79 -7.67 -0.09
CA LEU A 395 -11.93 -7.42 -0.98
C LEU A 395 -12.95 -6.56 -0.23
N TRP A 396 -13.33 -5.45 -0.83
CA TRP A 396 -14.26 -4.47 -0.25
C TRP A 396 -15.44 -4.23 -1.18
N LEU A 397 -16.58 -3.92 -0.58
CA LEU A 397 -17.84 -3.61 -1.24
C LEU A 397 -18.32 -2.23 -0.80
N ARG A 398 -18.60 -1.34 -1.76
CA ARG A 398 -19.18 -0.02 -1.52
C ARG A 398 -20.67 -0.04 -1.82
N ASN A 399 -21.45 0.46 -0.87
CA ASN A 399 -22.86 0.75 -1.10
C ASN A 399 -23.04 2.08 -1.86
N THR A 400 -23.37 2.01 -3.15
CA THR A 400 -23.52 3.18 -4.03
C THR A 400 -24.73 4.05 -3.71
N THR A 401 -25.69 3.58 -2.91
CA THR A 401 -26.83 4.42 -2.48
C THR A 401 -26.40 5.60 -1.61
N MET A 402 -25.19 5.53 -1.03
CA MET A 402 -24.58 6.63 -0.29
C MET A 402 -23.62 7.39 -1.21
N PHE A 403 -24.18 8.24 -2.07
CA PHE A 403 -23.42 9.06 -3.01
C PHE A 403 -22.53 10.10 -2.28
N PRO A 404 -21.27 10.31 -2.70
CA PRO A 404 -20.39 11.37 -2.20
C PRO A 404 -20.97 12.77 -2.40
N THR A 405 -20.81 13.66 -1.42
CA THR A 405 -21.42 15.02 -1.48
C THR A 405 -20.42 16.16 -1.32
N ASP A 406 -19.18 15.91 -0.92
CA ASP A 406 -18.19 16.99 -0.73
C ASP A 406 -17.63 17.42 -2.10
N PRO A 407 -17.76 18.69 -2.52
CA PRO A 407 -17.26 19.14 -3.81
C PRO A 407 -15.74 19.44 -3.80
N ASN A 408 -15.11 19.46 -2.62
CA ASN A 408 -13.70 19.79 -2.50
C ASN A 408 -12.88 18.51 -2.49
N PRO A 409 -11.68 18.48 -3.09
CA PRO A 409 -10.76 17.34 -3.04
C PRO A 409 -9.94 17.33 -1.74
N TYR A 410 -9.44 16.16 -1.34
CA TYR A 410 -8.65 16.02 -0.11
C TYR A 410 -7.40 16.89 -0.20
N GLN A 411 -7.25 17.81 0.74
CA GLN A 411 -6.02 18.58 0.93
C GLN A 411 -5.23 17.89 2.06
N PRO A 412 -4.13 17.17 1.77
CA PRO A 412 -3.28 16.63 2.82
C PRO A 412 -2.79 17.79 3.67
N ARG A 413 -3.10 17.76 4.97
CA ARG A 413 -2.49 18.71 5.90
C ARG A 413 -0.98 18.48 5.86
N PRO A 414 -0.14 19.52 5.68
CA PRO A 414 1.30 19.34 5.81
C PRO A 414 1.57 18.70 7.17
N ASN A 415 2.30 17.59 7.16
CA ASN A 415 2.52 16.73 8.34
C ASN A 415 2.80 17.59 9.57
N ALA A 416 2.10 17.35 10.69
CA ALA A 416 2.30 18.10 11.94
C ALA A 416 3.77 18.13 12.39
N LEU A 417 4.60 17.18 11.95
CA LEU A 417 6.06 17.20 12.11
C LEU A 417 6.72 18.47 11.56
N SER A 418 6.33 18.99 10.40
CA SER A 418 6.88 20.25 9.89
C SER A 418 6.45 21.41 10.80
N SER A 419 5.18 21.48 11.18
CA SER A 419 4.67 22.49 12.12
C SER A 419 5.35 22.43 13.49
N VAL A 420 5.59 21.22 14.02
CA VAL A 420 6.27 20.98 15.29
C VAL A 420 7.74 21.40 15.22
N VAL A 421 8.45 21.08 14.14
CA VAL A 421 9.83 21.55 13.90
C VAL A 421 9.87 23.07 13.81
N PHE A 422 8.95 23.71 13.10
CA PHE A 422 8.86 25.18 13.05
C PHE A 422 8.64 25.81 14.42
N VAL A 423 7.77 25.23 15.25
CA VAL A 423 7.54 25.69 16.64
C VAL A 423 8.81 25.53 17.48
N PHE A 424 9.48 24.38 17.43
CA PHE A 424 10.71 24.16 18.19
C PHE A 424 11.85 25.09 17.76
N VAL A 425 12.03 25.30 16.45
CA VAL A 425 13.03 26.24 15.92
C VAL A 425 12.72 27.67 16.37
N SER A 426 11.46 28.09 16.32
CA SER A 426 11.03 29.43 16.73
C SER A 426 11.22 29.68 18.22
N VAL A 427 10.89 28.69 19.08
CA VAL A 427 11.11 28.76 20.53
C VAL A 427 12.61 28.84 20.85
N PHE A 428 13.44 28.05 20.17
CA PHE A 428 14.89 28.09 20.34
C PHE A 428 15.47 29.46 19.95
N TRP A 429 15.03 30.03 18.83
CA TRP A 429 15.43 31.36 18.39
C TRP A 429 15.04 32.45 19.40
N LEU A 430 13.77 32.45 19.85
CA LEU A 430 13.28 33.41 20.84
C LEU A 430 14.04 33.31 22.17
N SER A 431 14.31 32.09 22.66
CA SER A 431 15.06 31.90 23.90
C SER A 431 16.50 32.42 23.80
N SER A 432 17.12 32.26 22.63
CA SER A 432 18.48 32.74 22.34
C SER A 432 18.53 34.26 22.24
N VAL A 433 17.52 34.89 21.62
CA VAL A 433 17.37 36.35 21.57
C VAL A 433 17.15 36.93 22.96
N VAL A 434 16.23 36.35 23.75
CA VAL A 434 16.00 36.80 25.14
C VAL A 434 17.26 36.64 25.97
N GLY A 435 17.96 35.51 25.86
CA GLY A 435 19.25 35.29 26.53
C GLY A 435 20.29 36.34 26.16
N TYR A 436 20.40 36.68 24.87
CA TYR A 436 21.33 37.71 24.39
C TYR A 436 20.96 39.10 24.91
N LEU A 437 19.67 39.46 24.89
CA LEU A 437 19.16 40.71 25.44
C LEU A 437 19.40 40.81 26.95
N CYS A 438 19.22 39.72 27.69
CA CYS A 438 19.54 39.67 29.12
C CYS A 438 21.04 39.85 29.38
N LEU A 439 21.92 39.18 28.62
CA LEU A 439 23.38 39.35 28.74
C LEU A 439 23.82 40.77 28.37
N PHE A 440 23.20 41.37 27.35
CA PHE A 440 23.43 42.75 26.96
C PHE A 440 22.96 43.73 28.04
N ALA A 441 21.79 43.51 28.63
CA ALA A 441 21.30 44.29 29.76
C ALA A 441 22.21 44.15 30.99
N ILE A 442 22.69 42.95 31.32
CA ILE A 442 23.67 42.73 32.40
C ILE A 442 24.97 43.50 32.11
N ARG A 443 25.47 43.50 30.88
CA ARG A 443 26.66 44.28 30.48
C ARG A 443 26.48 45.79 30.63
N ILE A 444 25.26 46.30 30.43
CA ILE A 444 24.94 47.74 30.58
C ILE A 444 24.73 48.11 32.05
N CYS A 445 23.99 47.29 32.81
CA CYS A 445 23.70 47.54 34.22
C CYS A 445 24.89 47.28 35.14
N PHE A 446 25.80 46.38 34.74
CA PHE A 446 27.03 46.05 35.45
C PHE A 446 28.24 46.31 34.53
N PRO A 447 28.56 47.58 34.21
CA PRO A 447 29.83 47.92 33.58
C PRO A 447 30.97 47.45 34.50
N PRO A 448 32.15 47.07 33.98
CA PRO A 448 33.21 46.48 34.78
C PRO A 448 33.75 47.52 35.76
N PHE A 449 33.17 47.56 36.95
CA PHE A 449 33.65 48.37 38.05
C PHE A 449 34.83 47.61 38.67
N ASN A 450 36.03 48.13 38.44
CA ASN A 450 37.28 47.64 39.03
C ASN A 450 37.17 47.67 40.56
N PHE A 451 36.92 46.52 41.17
CA PHE A 451 37.04 46.34 42.61
C PHE A 451 37.99 45.19 42.92
N ARG A 452 39.22 45.55 43.30
CA ARG A 452 40.07 44.73 44.17
C ARG A 452 39.31 44.48 45.46
N VAL A 453 39.21 43.24 45.93
CA VAL A 453 39.44 42.84 47.33
C VAL A 453 39.35 41.30 47.50
N ARG A 454 40.42 40.80 48.13
CA ARG A 454 40.64 39.60 48.95
C ARG A 454 40.15 38.22 48.48
N MET A 455 41.16 37.41 48.18
CA MET A 455 41.15 35.95 48.21
C MET A 455 40.51 35.37 49.48
N MET A 456 39.52 34.50 49.29
CA MET A 456 39.37 33.27 50.07
C MET A 456 39.68 32.11 49.12
N PRO A 457 40.43 31.07 49.53
CA PRO A 457 40.70 29.94 48.67
C PRO A 457 39.41 29.13 48.51
N LEU A 458 38.79 29.21 47.33
CA LEU A 458 37.76 28.25 46.95
C LEU A 458 38.41 26.85 46.86
N PRO A 459 37.71 25.79 47.30
CA PRO A 459 38.17 24.42 47.09
C PRO A 459 38.30 24.19 45.58
N PRO A 460 39.29 23.40 45.12
CA PRO A 460 39.48 23.19 43.69
C PRO A 460 38.18 22.65 43.10
N LEU A 461 37.69 23.32 42.05
CA LEU A 461 36.71 22.74 41.15
C LEU A 461 37.26 21.37 40.76
N ARG A 462 36.67 20.30 41.28
CA ARG A 462 36.97 18.94 40.85
C ARG A 462 36.64 18.89 39.37
N HIS A 463 37.66 19.02 38.53
CA HIS A 463 37.61 18.55 37.16
C HIS A 463 37.09 17.10 37.24
N ARG A 464 35.90 16.85 36.68
CA ARG A 464 35.31 15.50 36.63
C ARG A 464 36.04 14.59 35.64
N GLY A 465 37.02 15.11 34.90
CA GLY A 465 37.91 14.36 34.01
C GLY A 465 39.30 14.16 34.58
N LEU A 466 40.13 13.42 33.85
CA LEU A 466 41.56 13.25 34.11
C LEU A 466 42.35 14.43 33.53
N SER A 467 43.47 14.75 34.16
CA SER A 467 44.43 15.71 33.61
C SER A 467 45.11 15.17 32.35
N PHE A 468 45.62 16.04 31.49
CA PHE A 468 46.34 15.64 30.27
C PHE A 468 47.52 14.69 30.56
N ASP A 469 48.24 14.91 31.66
CA ASP A 469 49.35 14.06 32.09
C ASP A 469 48.89 12.66 32.54
N GLU A 470 47.69 12.55 33.14
CA GLU A 470 47.09 11.26 33.53
C GLU A 470 46.53 10.50 32.32
N ILE A 471 46.00 11.22 31.33
CA ILE A 471 45.49 10.63 30.09
C ILE A 471 46.66 10.09 29.25
N THR A 472 47.73 10.86 29.12
CA THR A 472 48.93 10.45 28.35
C THR A 472 49.68 9.28 28.99
N ALA A 473 49.51 9.02 30.29
CA ALA A 473 50.07 7.87 30.98
C ALA A 473 49.45 6.52 30.58
N PHE A 474 48.27 6.50 29.94
CA PHE A 474 47.71 5.25 29.41
C PHE A 474 48.53 4.74 28.23
N LYS A 475 48.72 3.41 28.18
CA LYS A 475 49.59 2.74 27.21
C LYS A 475 49.07 2.95 25.78
N LEU A 476 49.98 3.36 24.89
CA LEU A 476 49.76 3.33 23.44
C LEU A 476 50.25 2.00 22.88
N VAL A 477 49.34 1.20 22.33
CA VAL A 477 49.63 -0.08 21.69
C VAL A 477 49.45 0.04 20.17
N PRO A 478 50.36 -0.51 19.35
CA PRO A 478 50.12 -0.60 17.92
C PRO A 478 48.98 -1.59 17.64
N PHE A 479 48.07 -1.22 16.73
CA PHE A 479 47.05 -2.13 16.24
C PHE A 479 47.69 -3.18 15.32
N VAL A 480 47.46 -4.45 15.65
CA VAL A 480 47.82 -5.60 14.84
C VAL A 480 46.52 -6.33 14.53
N ALA A 481 46.11 -6.29 13.26
CA ALA A 481 44.91 -6.98 12.80
C ALA A 481 45.05 -8.49 13.04
N ARG A 482 44.00 -9.14 13.56
CA ARG A 482 43.97 -10.60 13.68
C ARG A 482 43.76 -11.22 12.29
N LYS A 483 44.39 -12.37 12.02
CA LYS A 483 44.23 -13.10 10.75
C LYS A 483 42.91 -13.86 10.64
N ASP A 484 42.11 -13.83 11.69
CA ASP A 484 40.88 -14.60 11.84
C ASP A 484 39.77 -13.57 12.11
N GLY A 485 39.28 -12.98 11.02
CA GLY A 485 38.33 -11.86 11.05
C GLY A 485 37.00 -12.24 11.69
N GLY A 486 36.64 -11.54 12.76
CA GLY A 486 35.34 -11.71 13.42
C GLY A 486 35.32 -11.31 14.90
N GLY A 487 35.26 -10.01 15.19
CA GLY A 487 34.93 -9.50 16.52
C GLY A 487 34.91 -7.97 16.56
N SER A 488 33.97 -7.38 17.30
CA SER A 488 33.72 -5.93 17.49
C SER A 488 34.88 -5.13 18.12
N ASP A 489 36.08 -5.70 18.17
CA ASP A 489 37.30 -5.15 18.78
C ASP A 489 38.20 -4.43 17.76
N GLU A 490 37.79 -4.36 16.49
CA GLU A 490 38.57 -3.76 15.38
C GLU A 490 38.12 -2.34 15.00
N LEU A 491 37.19 -1.75 15.74
CA LEU A 491 36.68 -0.40 15.50
C LEU A 491 36.65 0.46 16.78
N CYS A 492 36.83 1.76 16.62
CA CYS A 492 36.76 2.73 17.71
C CYS A 492 35.31 3.06 18.04
N SER A 493 34.80 2.66 19.20
CA SER A 493 33.39 2.91 19.56
C SER A 493 33.01 4.39 19.80
N ILE A 494 33.97 5.32 19.75
CA ILE A 494 33.69 6.76 19.85
C ILE A 494 33.43 7.37 18.47
N CYS A 495 34.26 7.06 17.46
CA CYS A 495 34.11 7.60 16.10
C CYS A 495 33.50 6.59 15.11
N LEU A 496 33.31 5.34 15.53
CA LEU A 496 32.79 4.22 14.75
C LEU A 496 33.62 3.88 13.50
N ALA A 497 34.88 4.31 13.45
CA ALA A 497 35.82 3.99 12.37
C ALA A 497 36.67 2.76 12.71
N ASP A 498 36.98 1.95 11.69
CA ASP A 498 37.88 0.80 11.77
C ASP A 498 39.31 1.24 12.09
N PHE A 499 40.07 0.40 12.80
CA PHE A 499 41.49 0.67 13.08
C PHE A 499 42.36 0.28 11.88
N GLU A 500 43.24 1.19 11.46
CA GLU A 500 44.18 0.89 10.37
C GLU A 500 45.42 0.13 10.88
N PRO A 501 46.03 -0.76 10.06
CA PRO A 501 47.24 -1.47 10.44
C PRO A 501 48.36 -0.51 10.82
N ARG A 502 48.98 -0.72 12.00
CA ARG A 502 50.06 0.12 12.59
C ARG A 502 49.60 1.44 13.22
N GLU A 503 48.29 1.70 13.34
CA GLU A 503 47.79 2.81 14.16
C GLU A 503 48.10 2.62 15.65
N ARG A 504 48.38 3.72 16.35
CA ARG A 504 48.65 3.70 17.80
C ARG A 504 47.35 3.95 18.55
N LEU A 505 46.84 2.92 19.21
CA LEU A 505 45.60 2.98 19.99
C LEU A 505 45.91 3.18 21.47
N ARG A 506 45.11 3.97 22.16
CA ARG A 506 45.21 4.13 23.61
C ARG A 506 44.40 3.02 24.28
N GLU A 507 45.09 2.17 25.02
CA GLU A 507 44.50 1.08 25.80
C GLU A 507 44.30 1.53 27.25
N LEU A 508 43.05 1.49 27.71
CA LEU A 508 42.69 1.83 29.09
C LEU A 508 43.00 0.67 30.04
N SER A 509 42.99 0.91 31.35
CA SER A 509 43.18 -0.15 32.37
C SER A 509 42.12 -1.26 32.33
N CYS A 510 41.00 -1.03 31.64
CA CYS A 510 39.97 -2.04 31.36
C CYS A 510 40.17 -2.77 30.02
N GLN A 511 41.33 -2.61 29.36
CA GLN A 511 41.75 -3.23 28.10
C GLN A 511 40.99 -2.82 26.83
N HIS A 512 40.02 -1.89 26.93
CA HIS A 512 39.38 -1.31 25.75
C HIS A 512 40.31 -0.30 25.04
N ARG A 513 40.24 -0.29 23.72
CA ARG A 513 41.13 0.46 22.82
C ARG A 513 40.37 1.50 22.02
N TYR A 514 40.98 2.66 21.83
CA TYR A 514 40.39 3.80 21.12
C TYR A 514 41.49 4.61 20.42
N HIS A 515 41.13 5.41 19.42
CA HIS A 515 42.03 6.43 18.89
C HIS A 515 42.36 7.47 19.99
N PRO A 516 43.63 7.88 20.15
CA PRO A 516 44.03 8.84 21.18
C PRO A 516 43.22 10.13 21.13
N ALA A 517 43.01 10.71 19.94
CA ALA A 517 42.22 11.93 19.77
C ALA A 517 40.77 11.78 20.27
N CYS A 518 40.16 10.60 20.08
CA CYS A 518 38.79 10.33 20.48
C CYS A 518 38.67 10.16 22.00
N ILE A 519 39.51 9.29 22.60
CA ILE A 519 39.39 8.98 24.03
C ILE A 519 39.95 10.08 24.93
N ASP A 520 40.93 10.86 24.48
CA ASP A 520 41.51 11.94 25.28
C ASP A 520 40.48 13.05 25.53
N THR A 521 39.68 13.37 24.50
CA THR A 521 38.57 14.34 24.58
C THR A 521 37.49 13.86 25.55
N TRP A 522 37.22 12.56 25.58
CA TRP A 522 36.25 11.95 26.50
C TRP A 522 36.76 11.95 27.95
N LEU A 523 38.01 11.54 28.17
CA LEU A 523 38.63 11.46 29.50
C LEU A 523 38.87 12.83 30.14
N ALA A 524 39.02 13.89 29.33
CA ALA A 524 39.04 15.27 29.82
C ALA A 524 37.71 15.69 30.51
N LYS A 525 36.61 14.98 30.23
CA LYS A 525 35.27 15.28 30.77
C LYS A 525 34.74 14.20 31.74
N SER A 526 35.18 12.95 31.60
CA SER A 526 34.66 11.80 32.34
C SER A 526 35.76 10.80 32.70
N GLN A 527 35.82 10.36 33.97
CA GLN A 527 36.76 9.35 34.44
C GLN A 527 36.27 7.90 34.21
N SER A 528 35.40 7.66 33.21
CA SER A 528 34.83 6.34 32.95
C SER A 528 35.03 5.88 31.51
N CYS A 529 35.22 4.58 31.32
CA CYS A 529 35.33 3.97 29.99
C CYS A 529 33.99 4.05 29.22
N PRO A 530 33.95 4.53 27.97
CA PRO A 530 32.73 4.57 27.16
C PRO A 530 32.02 3.22 27.01
N LEU A 531 32.78 2.14 26.81
CA LEU A 531 32.22 0.81 26.56
C LEU A 531 31.68 0.14 27.82
N CYS A 532 32.50 0.03 28.87
CA CYS A 532 32.14 -0.75 30.06
C CYS A 532 31.71 0.10 31.27
N LYS A 533 31.74 1.43 31.15
CA LYS A 533 31.43 2.40 32.23
C LYS A 533 32.27 2.25 33.49
N ARG A 534 33.33 1.44 33.47
CA ARG A 534 34.25 1.27 34.61
C ARG A 534 34.99 2.58 34.86
N HIS A 535 34.96 3.04 36.11
CA HIS A 535 35.74 4.20 36.55
C HIS A 535 37.23 3.88 36.48
N LEU A 536 38.00 4.73 35.82
CA LEU A 536 39.44 4.56 35.65
C LEU A 536 40.12 5.27 36.82
N ALA A 537 40.79 4.51 37.69
CA ALA A 537 41.66 5.10 38.71
C ALA A 537 42.90 5.69 38.01
N SER A 538 43.34 6.88 38.42
CA SER A 538 44.56 7.46 37.87
C SER A 538 45.75 6.53 38.15
N PRO A 539 46.68 6.35 37.18
CA PRO A 539 47.80 5.40 37.32
C PRO A 539 48.84 5.78 38.41
N LYS A 540 48.58 6.81 39.23
CA LYS A 540 49.45 7.24 40.33
C LYS A 540 49.04 6.76 41.73
N ALA A 541 48.00 5.94 41.88
CA ALA A 541 47.62 5.36 43.17
C ALA A 541 47.87 3.84 43.22
N THR A 542 49.15 3.45 43.24
CA THR A 542 49.55 2.09 43.64
C THR A 542 50.50 2.19 44.84
N THR A 543 49.95 2.18 46.05
CA THR A 543 50.70 1.83 47.26
C THR A 543 49.82 0.99 48.20
N TRP A 544 50.12 -0.31 48.18
CA TRP A 544 50.28 -1.18 49.34
C TRP A 544 49.28 -1.10 50.50
N ALA A 545 48.35 -2.07 50.54
CA ALA A 545 47.96 -2.77 51.76
C ALA A 545 47.51 -4.21 51.43
N GLY A 546 48.43 -5.17 51.54
CA GLY A 546 48.11 -6.61 51.61
C GLY A 546 47.36 -6.89 52.92
N ARG A 547 46.41 -7.82 53.00
CA ARG A 547 46.50 -9.29 53.17
C ARG A 547 45.11 -9.64 53.79
N VAL A 548 44.35 -10.71 53.55
CA VAL A 548 44.62 -12.15 53.51
C VAL A 548 43.37 -12.82 52.89
N ALA A 549 43.58 -13.82 52.03
CA ALA A 549 42.54 -14.72 51.52
C ALA A 549 42.07 -15.72 52.59
N ARG A 550 40.78 -16.07 52.62
CA ARG A 550 40.35 -17.40 53.08
C ARG A 550 39.22 -17.96 52.22
N HIS A 551 39.40 -19.24 51.96
CA HIS A 551 38.72 -20.14 51.02
C HIS A 551 37.41 -20.72 51.55
N ARG A 552 36.61 -21.26 50.60
CA ARG A 552 35.71 -22.44 50.68
C ARG A 552 34.38 -22.23 51.46
N VAL A 553 33.22 -22.82 51.14
CA VAL A 553 32.85 -24.01 50.33
C VAL A 553 31.30 -24.05 50.15
N THR A 554 30.83 -24.55 48.98
CA THR A 554 29.55 -25.30 48.67
C THR A 554 28.18 -24.81 49.20
N ALA A 555 27.01 -25.12 48.64
CA ALA A 555 26.51 -25.75 47.41
C ALA A 555 24.97 -25.51 47.39
N ALA A 556 24.40 -25.63 46.19
CA ALA A 556 23.06 -26.12 45.84
C ALA A 556 21.77 -25.54 46.49
N ALA A 557 20.91 -25.09 45.56
CA ALA A 557 19.43 -25.07 45.51
C ALA A 557 18.72 -26.26 46.22
N PRO A 558 17.37 -26.30 46.39
CA PRO A 558 16.36 -25.70 45.51
C PRO A 558 15.02 -25.25 46.14
N ALA A 559 14.11 -24.92 45.22
CA ALA A 559 12.75 -24.41 45.31
C ALA A 559 11.74 -25.28 46.08
N GLN A 560 10.68 -24.60 46.55
CA GLN A 560 9.23 -24.86 46.32
C GLN A 560 8.47 -24.38 47.58
N GLN A 561 7.63 -23.35 47.48
CA GLN A 561 6.19 -23.37 47.16
C GLN A 561 5.38 -22.89 48.37
N THR A 562 4.63 -21.82 48.12
CA THR A 562 3.22 -21.61 48.54
C THR A 562 2.78 -22.18 49.89
N SER A 563 2.39 -21.33 50.84
CA SER A 563 1.01 -20.83 50.89
C SER A 563 0.79 -19.95 52.13
N THR A 564 0.10 -18.86 51.88
CA THR A 564 -0.54 -17.92 52.80
C THR A 564 -1.53 -18.57 53.77
N HIS A 565 -1.58 -18.09 55.02
CA HIS A 565 -2.78 -17.66 55.75
C HIS A 565 -2.38 -17.22 57.19
N THR A 566 -2.32 -15.91 57.49
CA THR A 566 -3.33 -15.07 58.22
C THR A 566 -3.40 -15.31 59.74
N PRO A 567 -3.96 -14.38 60.56
CA PRO A 567 -4.06 -12.92 60.42
C PRO A 567 -3.73 -12.15 61.73
N ARG A 568 -3.26 -10.91 61.60
CA ARG A 568 -3.92 -9.69 62.12
C ARG A 568 -3.21 -8.44 61.65
#